data_AF-A0AB74CDX8-F1
#
_entry.id   AF-A0AB74CDX8-F1
#
_cell.length_a   1.000
_cell.length_b   1.000
_cell.length_c   1.000
_cell.angle_alpha   90.00
_cell.angle_beta   90.00
_cell.angle_gamma   90.00
#
_symmetry.space_group_name_H-M   'P 1'
#
loop_
_entity.id
_entity.type
_entity.pdbx_description
1 polymer ?
#
loop_
_entity_poly.entity_id
_entity_poly.type
_entity_poly.pdbx_seq_one_letter_code
_entity_poly.pdbx_strand_id
1 'polypeptide(L)'
;MDSATGSIATHYSHSGPRPTIITSPDRPTFTFVDHDDDLSSKRIKDVNARRTIRSHVMRDVRRRERLAGLKRVSRREGLAGKAVVQSNFEDSPSERASPTRLADPSGPKLLMGRGPPRDITKNKEKRRQQPDRRYASHSISTGSISIPLQFPTSWLVDPFSTLPGASDVPIITTRLVFYWGTVFVPMTFPKEHAFNERAKTEMAVQSSFTDQGSFFGLMSMCAAHRAVLAGHHSQFQATTAASHRFLHDADYYVMKARCIREMNIKLCNPALSLSNEAFGTIINLLTGALIAGLFEEARMHLRGLKRMVDLRGGITDNSIHQSSMLAAILTTDVKAASGLMTQPVFPLARDLQPVSASIQERIAPSDTSELQRLGAAFVSDLQLSSCLLSILRAMRDIVLYGQACNQNPAVLCTDDHEFFRSLNREVEHKLLSYVYSESTTRGRPISEATSYLGSLEAVTRIASICYLNHFLIVSPPSSGLGRALTRHLKQALADCPWPPLSKEGHGLLAWVLFIGAQSSAGQVERPWFVERLSRIALVCGWHTWRQMADVLIDYFYLPSTNQADWESIWNEAMV
;
A
#
# COMPACT_ATOMS: atom_id res chain seq x y z
N MET A 1 -54.76 -7.43 54.46
CA MET A 1 -54.27 -8.05 55.70
C MET A 1 -52.88 -8.56 55.39
N ASP A 2 -51.87 -7.70 55.35
CA ASP A 2 -51.15 -7.04 56.46
C ASP A 2 -49.74 -7.66 56.42
N SER A 3 -48.62 -6.96 56.56
CA SER A 3 -48.34 -5.55 56.81
C SER A 3 -46.83 -5.34 56.61
N ALA A 4 -46.47 -4.11 56.29
CA ALA A 4 -45.10 -3.62 56.11
C ALA A 4 -44.37 -3.38 57.44
N THR A 5 -43.03 -3.23 57.37
CA THR A 5 -42.13 -2.32 58.14
C THR A 5 -40.68 -2.78 57.89
N GLY A 6 -39.64 -2.00 57.54
CA GLY A 6 -39.45 -0.56 57.48
C GLY A 6 -38.70 0.01 58.69
N SER A 7 -37.36 0.14 58.64
CA SER A 7 -36.51 1.14 59.35
C SER A 7 -35.04 0.91 58.93
N ILE A 8 -34.29 1.79 58.24
CA ILE A 8 -33.74 3.13 58.57
C ILE A 8 -32.79 3.13 59.78
N ALA A 9 -31.50 3.43 59.54
CA ALA A 9 -30.60 4.33 60.32
C ALA A 9 -29.15 4.23 59.78
N THR A 10 -28.68 5.20 58.98
CA THR A 10 -27.84 6.39 59.33
C THR A 10 -26.31 6.19 59.30
N HIS A 11 -25.69 7.03 58.48
CA HIS A 11 -24.26 7.35 58.35
C HIS A 11 -23.57 7.68 59.69
N TYR A 12 -22.31 7.24 59.83
CA TYR A 12 -21.23 8.10 60.34
C TYR A 12 -19.89 7.77 59.66
N SER A 13 -19.20 8.83 59.30
CA SER A 13 -17.97 8.91 58.53
C SER A 13 -16.75 8.89 59.46
N HIS A 14 -15.72 8.10 59.16
CA HIS A 14 -14.36 8.42 59.57
C HIS A 14 -13.38 8.27 58.40
N SER A 15 -12.76 9.40 58.08
CA SER A 15 -11.75 9.63 57.06
C SER A 15 -10.41 8.99 57.42
N GLY A 16 -10.00 7.96 56.69
CA GLY A 16 -8.60 7.53 56.59
C GLY A 16 -7.87 8.27 55.46
N PRO A 17 -6.55 8.52 55.57
CA PRO A 17 -5.80 9.29 54.58
C PRO A 17 -5.70 8.54 53.25
N ARG A 18 -6.02 9.24 52.14
CA ARG A 18 -5.89 8.69 50.77
C ARG A 18 -4.41 8.46 50.42
N PRO A 19 -4.07 7.35 49.75
CA PRO A 19 -2.71 7.09 49.31
C PRO A 19 -2.27 8.11 48.25
N THR A 20 -1.07 8.64 48.43
CA THR A 20 -0.40 9.55 47.50
C THR A 20 -0.08 8.79 46.21
N ILE A 21 -0.85 9.04 45.14
CA ILE A 21 -0.51 8.53 43.81
C ILE A 21 0.68 9.35 43.30
N ILE A 22 1.86 8.74 43.34
CA ILE A 22 3.04 9.24 42.64
C ILE A 22 2.82 8.97 41.15
N THR A 23 2.39 9.98 40.40
CA THR A 23 2.31 9.93 38.94
C THR A 23 3.68 10.21 38.33
N SER A 24 4.17 9.26 37.54
CA SER A 24 5.31 9.43 36.63
C SER A 24 5.05 10.58 35.63
N PRO A 25 6.06 11.38 35.22
CA PRO A 25 5.84 12.67 34.55
C PRO A 25 5.32 12.60 33.11
N ASP A 26 5.22 11.42 32.50
CA ASP A 26 5.08 11.27 31.04
C ASP A 26 3.79 10.63 30.53
N ARG A 27 2.70 10.66 31.32
CA ARG A 27 1.36 10.28 30.80
C ARG A 27 0.51 11.51 30.47
N PRO A 28 -0.02 11.65 29.23
CA PRO A 28 -0.99 12.69 28.92
C PRO A 28 -2.26 12.47 29.74
N THR A 29 -2.64 13.46 30.55
CA THR A 29 -3.89 13.45 31.32
C THR A 29 -5.02 13.93 30.41
N PHE A 30 -5.98 13.06 30.12
CA PHE A 30 -7.19 13.44 29.38
C PHE A 30 -8.26 13.89 30.37
N THR A 31 -8.91 15.01 30.08
CA THR A 31 -10.11 15.46 30.82
C THR A 31 -11.27 15.43 29.85
N PHE A 32 -12.21 14.51 30.09
CA PHE A 32 -13.45 14.45 29.34
C PHE A 32 -14.38 15.55 29.86
N VAL A 33 -14.82 16.42 28.97
CA VAL A 33 -15.86 17.42 29.26
C VAL A 33 -17.11 16.87 28.61
N ASP A 34 -18.10 16.50 29.43
CA ASP A 34 -19.38 16.00 28.95
C ASP A 34 -20.07 17.11 28.14
N HIS A 35 -20.53 16.79 26.94
CA HIS A 35 -21.22 17.74 26.09
C HIS A 35 -22.72 17.52 26.25
N ASP A 36 -23.47 18.60 26.53
CA ASP A 36 -24.92 18.60 26.39
C ASP A 36 -25.31 18.12 24.97
N ASP A 37 -26.28 17.20 24.90
CA ASP A 37 -26.77 16.47 23.72
C ASP A 37 -27.45 17.35 22.65
N ASP A 38 -26.76 18.35 22.12
CA ASP A 38 -27.24 19.18 21.01
C ASP A 38 -26.18 19.30 19.90
N LEU A 39 -25.99 18.19 19.18
CA LEU A 39 -25.06 18.02 18.05
C LEU A 39 -25.36 18.93 16.84
N SER A 40 -26.42 19.74 16.90
CA SER A 40 -26.86 20.62 15.80
C SER A 40 -26.07 21.93 15.72
N SER A 41 -25.35 22.34 16.78
CA SER A 41 -24.63 23.61 16.82
C SER A 41 -23.13 23.42 17.05
N LYS A 42 -22.28 23.89 16.11
CA LYS A 42 -20.80 23.91 16.24
C LYS A 42 -20.28 24.83 17.36
N ARG A 43 -21.14 25.29 18.28
CA ARG A 43 -20.82 26.31 19.29
C ARG A 43 -21.20 25.77 20.66
N ILE A 44 -20.19 25.53 21.50
CA ILE A 44 -20.38 25.17 22.92
C ILE A 44 -21.18 26.30 23.57
N LYS A 45 -22.40 26.00 24.05
CA LYS A 45 -23.30 26.97 24.67
C LYS A 45 -22.89 27.26 26.12
N ASP A 46 -22.39 26.26 26.85
CA ASP A 46 -21.91 26.46 28.22
C ASP A 46 -20.67 27.37 28.28
N VAL A 47 -20.76 28.42 29.10
CA VAL A 47 -19.69 29.39 29.35
C VAL A 47 -18.58 28.78 30.20
N ASN A 48 -18.92 27.88 31.14
CA ASN A 48 -17.93 27.23 32.01
C ASN A 48 -17.12 26.19 31.23
N ALA A 49 -17.74 25.32 30.44
CA ALA A 49 -17.05 24.41 29.52
C ALA A 49 -16.10 25.16 28.58
N ARG A 50 -16.54 26.28 27.99
CA ARG A 50 -15.67 27.13 27.15
C ARG A 50 -14.48 27.70 27.91
N ARG A 51 -14.68 28.13 29.16
CA ARG A 51 -13.60 28.66 30.01
C ARG A 51 -12.60 27.56 30.37
N THR A 52 -13.08 26.36 30.70
CA THR A 52 -12.26 25.19 31.02
C THR A 52 -11.40 24.77 29.82
N ILE A 53 -12.02 24.61 28.65
CA ILE A 53 -11.32 24.27 27.39
C ILE A 53 -10.26 25.32 27.06
N ARG A 54 -10.60 26.62 27.09
CA ARG A 54 -9.63 27.69 26.86
C ARG A 54 -8.47 27.65 27.84
N SER A 55 -8.74 27.40 29.12
CA SER A 55 -7.70 27.30 30.15
C SER A 55 -6.74 26.13 29.87
N HIS A 56 -7.29 25.00 29.42
CA HIS A 56 -6.52 23.79 29.12
C HIS A 56 -5.67 23.96 27.86
N VAL A 57 -6.26 24.48 26.78
CA VAL A 57 -5.55 24.80 25.53
C VAL A 57 -4.43 25.79 25.78
N MET A 58 -4.68 26.86 26.54
CA MET A 58 -3.64 27.85 26.87
C MET A 58 -2.56 27.26 27.77
N ARG A 59 -2.88 26.31 28.65
CA ARG A 59 -1.88 25.62 29.48
C ARG A 59 -0.98 24.73 28.62
N ASP A 60 -1.53 24.04 27.63
CA ASP A 60 -0.75 23.21 26.71
C ASP A 60 0.11 24.04 25.74
N VAL A 61 -0.42 25.15 25.23
CA VAL A 61 0.36 26.14 24.45
C VAL A 61 1.54 26.66 25.27
N ARG A 62 1.32 27.07 26.53
CA ARG A 62 2.40 27.49 27.44
C ARG A 62 3.40 26.38 27.74
N ARG A 63 2.99 25.12 27.72
CA ARG A 63 3.90 23.97 27.88
C ARG A 63 4.77 23.81 26.64
N ARG A 64 4.19 23.86 25.44
CA ARG A 64 4.94 23.78 24.17
C ARG A 64 5.91 24.94 23.99
N GLU A 65 5.50 26.16 24.34
CA GLU A 65 6.38 27.34 24.28
C GLU A 65 7.58 27.22 25.24
N ARG A 66 7.38 26.66 26.44
CA ARG A 66 8.48 26.36 27.38
C ARG A 66 9.42 25.30 26.83
N LEU A 67 8.89 24.24 26.22
CA LEU A 67 9.70 23.19 25.58
C LEU A 67 10.45 23.71 24.35
N ALA A 68 9.90 24.71 23.65
CA ALA A 68 10.52 25.36 22.50
C ALA A 68 11.45 26.55 22.87
N GLY A 69 11.68 26.81 24.17
CA GLY A 69 12.59 27.87 24.63
C GLY A 69 12.10 29.31 24.39
N LEU A 70 10.84 29.52 24.02
CA LEU A 70 10.28 30.83 23.70
C LEU A 70 9.90 31.58 24.98
N LYS A 71 10.67 32.60 25.38
CA LYS A 71 10.30 33.53 26.47
C LYS A 71 9.43 34.66 25.94
N ARG A 72 8.19 34.79 26.44
CA ARG A 72 7.40 36.03 26.27
C ARG A 72 7.82 37.04 27.31
N VAL A 73 8.27 38.22 26.86
CA VAL A 73 8.55 39.36 27.74
C VAL A 73 7.23 39.89 28.29
N SER A 74 7.11 39.91 29.62
CA SER A 74 5.95 40.47 30.31
C SER A 74 5.96 41.99 30.16
N ARG A 75 4.90 42.54 29.56
CA ARG A 75 4.64 43.99 29.48
C ARG A 75 4.23 44.51 30.86
N ARG A 76 5.15 44.52 31.83
CA ARG A 76 5.00 45.22 33.11
C ARG A 76 6.29 45.87 33.64
N GLU A 77 7.35 45.93 32.83
CA GLU A 77 8.61 46.65 33.12
C GLU A 77 8.86 47.82 32.15
N GLY A 78 7.79 48.48 31.68
CA GLY A 78 7.87 49.61 30.73
C GLY A 78 7.52 50.98 31.32
N LEU A 79 7.38 51.09 32.65
CA LEU A 79 6.96 52.33 33.32
C LEU A 79 7.79 52.58 34.59
N ALA A 80 9.11 52.66 34.42
CA ALA A 80 10.01 53.29 35.40
C ALA A 80 11.27 53.73 34.64
N GLY A 81 11.26 54.95 34.11
CA GLY A 81 12.40 55.48 33.36
C GLY A 81 12.05 56.58 32.38
N LYS A 82 11.37 57.64 32.83
CA LYS A 82 11.33 58.93 32.12
C LYS A 82 11.55 60.07 33.12
N ALA A 83 12.78 60.56 33.12
CA ALA A 83 13.31 61.85 33.54
C ALA A 83 14.82 61.59 33.66
N VAL A 84 15.74 62.11 32.87
CA VAL A 84 16.11 63.49 32.51
C VAL A 84 17.14 63.30 31.37
N VAL A 85 17.05 63.94 30.20
CA VAL A 85 17.79 65.16 29.80
C VAL A 85 17.32 65.51 28.37
N GLN A 86 16.95 66.78 28.16
CA GLN A 86 16.79 67.43 26.85
C GLN A 86 18.13 67.94 26.32
N SER A 87 18.34 67.89 24.99
CA SER A 87 18.88 69.03 24.21
C SER A 87 18.83 68.77 22.68
N ASN A 88 17.84 69.40 22.05
CA ASN A 88 17.74 70.15 20.77
C ASN A 88 18.66 69.96 19.54
N PHE A 89 18.03 70.37 18.41
CA PHE A 89 18.47 70.77 17.05
C PHE A 89 18.48 69.66 15.97
N GLU A 90 17.49 69.61 15.06
CA GLU A 90 17.33 70.36 13.76
C GLU A 90 18.50 70.06 12.79
N ASP A 91 18.33 69.66 11.53
CA ASP A 91 17.49 70.27 10.50
C ASP A 91 17.25 69.32 9.27
N SER A 92 16.33 69.69 8.37
CA SER A 92 15.79 68.88 7.24
C SER A 92 16.51 69.13 5.86
N PRO A 93 15.88 69.06 4.65
CA PRO A 93 15.77 67.88 3.75
C PRO A 93 16.08 68.16 2.23
N SER A 94 15.68 67.21 1.34
CA SER A 94 15.42 67.36 -0.14
C SER A 94 16.64 67.11 -1.08
N GLU A 95 16.58 66.52 -2.28
CA GLU A 95 15.65 66.63 -3.42
C GLU A 95 15.64 65.41 -4.37
N ARG A 96 14.61 65.37 -5.22
CA ARG A 96 14.31 64.46 -6.36
C ARG A 96 15.18 64.74 -7.60
N ALA A 97 15.31 63.73 -8.47
CA ALA A 97 14.75 63.70 -9.86
C ALA A 97 15.61 62.94 -10.89
N SER A 98 14.98 61.99 -11.61
CA SER A 98 15.30 61.52 -12.98
C SER A 98 14.83 62.61 -14.01
N PRO A 99 14.88 62.49 -15.38
CA PRO A 99 15.10 61.32 -16.27
C PRO A 99 15.74 61.56 -17.69
N THR A 100 15.79 60.48 -18.50
CA THR A 100 15.53 60.36 -19.98
C THR A 100 16.63 60.44 -21.08
N ARG A 101 16.59 59.39 -21.97
CA ARG A 101 16.45 59.39 -23.46
C ARG A 101 17.65 59.02 -24.42
N LEU A 102 17.43 57.89 -25.13
CA LEU A 102 17.58 57.54 -26.58
C LEU A 102 18.83 57.91 -27.42
N ALA A 103 19.40 56.92 -28.15
CA ALA A 103 19.31 56.78 -29.63
C ALA A 103 20.18 55.63 -30.21
N ASP A 104 19.64 54.96 -31.23
CA ASP A 104 20.24 53.97 -32.17
C ASP A 104 20.74 54.71 -33.45
N PRO A 105 21.52 54.16 -34.42
CA PRO A 105 21.02 53.12 -35.37
C PRO A 105 22.01 52.19 -36.15
N SER A 106 21.42 51.16 -36.80
CA SER A 106 21.68 50.57 -38.16
C SER A 106 22.64 49.38 -38.41
N GLY A 107 22.12 48.31 -39.07
CA GLY A 107 22.82 47.16 -39.72
C GLY A 107 23.12 47.41 -41.22
N PRO A 108 23.19 46.44 -42.20
CA PRO A 108 22.74 45.00 -42.21
C PRO A 108 23.57 43.97 -43.09
N LYS A 109 23.13 42.67 -43.16
CA LYS A 109 23.00 41.75 -44.36
C LYS A 109 23.48 40.27 -44.27
N LEU A 110 22.49 39.36 -44.40
CA LEU A 110 22.27 38.09 -45.16
C LEU A 110 23.37 37.17 -45.79
N LEU A 111 23.12 35.85 -45.62
CA LEU A 111 23.10 34.67 -46.55
C LEU A 111 24.36 33.86 -47.01
N MET A 112 24.17 32.52 -46.94
CA MET A 112 24.70 31.40 -47.76
C MET A 112 26.13 30.86 -47.57
N GLY A 113 26.29 29.52 -47.53
CA GLY A 113 27.60 28.88 -47.81
C GLY A 113 27.84 27.43 -47.34
N ARG A 114 27.47 26.48 -48.20
CA ARG A 114 27.72 25.01 -48.23
C ARG A 114 29.21 24.58 -48.23
N GLY A 115 29.52 23.45 -47.57
CA GLY A 115 30.46 22.41 -48.07
C GLY A 115 31.91 22.34 -47.54
N PRO A 116 32.62 21.19 -47.71
CA PRO A 116 33.47 20.53 -46.70
C PRO A 116 34.94 20.33 -47.19
N PRO A 117 35.64 19.20 -46.91
CA PRO A 117 36.20 18.65 -45.66
C PRO A 117 37.75 18.62 -45.70
N ARG A 118 38.44 18.42 -44.55
CA ARG A 118 39.76 17.76 -44.58
C ARG A 118 39.96 16.81 -43.41
N ASP A 119 40.49 15.69 -43.80
CA ASP A 119 40.60 14.41 -43.13
C ASP A 119 42.08 14.19 -42.73
N ILE A 120 42.30 13.20 -41.88
CA ILE A 120 43.57 12.50 -41.64
C ILE A 120 44.60 13.23 -40.73
N THR A 121 44.76 12.69 -39.52
CA THR A 121 46.02 12.00 -39.18
C THR A 121 45.81 10.98 -38.07
N LYS A 122 46.04 9.72 -38.44
CA LYS A 122 46.27 8.58 -37.57
C LYS A 122 47.57 8.82 -36.78
N ASN A 123 47.58 8.46 -35.50
CA ASN A 123 48.77 7.87 -34.89
C ASN A 123 48.39 6.78 -33.89
N LYS A 124 49.03 5.63 -34.09
CA LYS A 124 48.88 4.38 -33.35
C LYS A 124 49.97 4.28 -32.27
N GLU A 125 49.62 3.50 -31.24
CA GLU A 125 50.50 2.69 -30.37
C GLU A 125 51.27 3.38 -29.23
N LYS A 126 51.00 2.94 -27.99
CA LYS A 126 51.79 1.87 -27.34
C LYS A 126 51.15 1.32 -26.07
N ARG A 127 51.14 -0.02 -26.00
CA ARG A 127 50.92 -0.87 -24.82
C ARG A 127 51.87 -0.53 -23.68
N ARG A 128 51.37 -0.56 -22.44
CA ARG A 128 52.08 -1.06 -21.25
C ARG A 128 51.11 -1.83 -20.36
N GLN A 129 51.50 -3.05 -20.00
CA GLN A 129 50.77 -3.99 -19.15
C GLN A 129 51.28 -3.93 -17.70
N GLN A 130 50.32 -4.00 -16.75
CA GLN A 130 50.31 -4.66 -15.42
C GLN A 130 51.22 -4.15 -14.27
N PRO A 131 50.90 -4.43 -12.96
CA PRO A 131 50.26 -5.66 -12.45
C PRO A 131 49.10 -5.56 -11.44
N ASP A 132 48.51 -6.74 -11.26
CA ASP A 132 47.40 -7.18 -10.41
C ASP A 132 47.47 -6.79 -8.93
N ARG A 133 46.30 -6.46 -8.36
CA ARG A 133 45.99 -6.72 -6.95
C ARG A 133 44.64 -7.42 -6.85
N ARG A 134 44.71 -8.74 -6.63
CA ARG A 134 43.59 -9.62 -6.32
C ARG A 134 43.06 -9.30 -4.92
N TYR A 135 41.77 -9.03 -4.81
CA TYR A 135 41.01 -9.36 -3.61
C TYR A 135 39.85 -10.26 -4.04
N ALA A 136 39.79 -11.43 -3.42
CA ALA A 136 38.71 -12.38 -3.57
C ALA A 136 37.45 -11.85 -2.87
N SER A 137 36.34 -11.80 -3.57
CA SER A 137 35.02 -11.68 -2.96
C SER A 137 34.02 -12.46 -3.81
N HIS A 138 33.35 -13.41 -3.16
CA HIS A 138 32.39 -14.35 -3.72
C HIS A 138 31.30 -13.66 -4.55
N SER A 139 31.12 -14.14 -5.78
CA SER A 139 30.04 -13.72 -6.67
C SER A 139 28.71 -14.30 -6.18
N ILE A 140 27.89 -13.47 -5.56
CA ILE A 140 26.45 -13.75 -5.44
C ILE A 140 25.86 -13.56 -6.84
N SER A 141 25.51 -14.68 -7.47
CA SER A 141 24.84 -14.72 -8.76
C SER A 141 23.44 -14.10 -8.65
N THR A 142 23.31 -12.82 -8.94
CA THR A 142 22.01 -12.22 -9.24
C THR A 142 21.59 -12.66 -10.63
N GLY A 143 20.59 -13.53 -10.71
CA GLY A 143 19.95 -13.92 -11.97
C GLY A 143 19.48 -12.70 -12.75
N SER A 144 20.09 -12.49 -13.92
CA SER A 144 19.73 -11.45 -14.88
C SER A 144 18.32 -11.70 -15.42
N ILE A 145 17.34 -10.93 -14.97
CA ILE A 145 16.04 -10.82 -15.64
C ILE A 145 16.26 -10.00 -16.91
N SER A 146 16.37 -10.67 -18.04
CA SER A 146 16.45 -10.06 -19.37
C SER A 146 15.05 -9.61 -19.81
N ILE A 147 14.75 -8.32 -19.69
CA ILE A 147 13.47 -7.74 -20.16
C ILE A 147 13.57 -7.49 -21.68
N PRO A 148 12.70 -8.04 -22.55
CA PRO A 148 12.63 -7.63 -23.94
C PRO A 148 11.98 -6.24 -24.04
N LEU A 149 12.69 -5.29 -24.64
CA LEU A 149 12.19 -3.96 -24.96
C LEU A 149 11.30 -4.01 -26.21
N GLN A 150 10.03 -3.64 -26.08
CA GLN A 150 9.18 -3.12 -27.17
C GLN A 150 8.23 -2.05 -26.61
N PHE A 151 8.80 -0.89 -26.29
CA PHE A 151 8.07 0.37 -26.25
C PHE A 151 8.50 1.18 -27.48
N PRO A 152 7.60 1.92 -28.15
CA PRO A 152 8.03 3.03 -28.96
C PRO A 152 8.84 3.98 -28.05
N THR A 153 10.13 4.15 -28.31
CA THR A 153 10.98 5.12 -27.60
C THR A 153 10.40 6.54 -27.63
N SER A 154 9.50 6.82 -28.57
CA SER A 154 8.76 8.08 -28.70
C SER A 154 7.74 8.35 -27.58
N TRP A 155 7.35 7.36 -26.76
CA TRP A 155 6.44 7.57 -25.61
C TRP A 155 7.19 7.71 -24.28
N LEU A 156 8.44 7.24 -24.24
CA LEU A 156 9.31 7.29 -23.05
C LEU A 156 10.08 8.62 -22.96
N VAL A 157 10.08 9.37 -24.04
CA VAL A 157 10.61 10.73 -24.14
C VAL A 157 9.43 11.61 -24.51
N ASP A 158 9.20 12.69 -23.76
CA ASP A 158 8.22 13.72 -24.07
C ASP A 158 8.95 14.88 -24.78
N PRO A 159 9.19 14.79 -26.10
CA PRO A 159 10.00 15.76 -26.83
C PRO A 159 9.38 17.16 -26.84
N PHE A 160 8.09 17.26 -26.53
CA PHE A 160 7.32 18.50 -26.56
C PHE A 160 6.99 19.04 -25.16
N SER A 161 7.44 18.36 -24.09
CA SER A 161 7.15 18.74 -22.69
C SER A 161 5.65 18.93 -22.42
N THR A 162 4.82 18.06 -22.99
CA THR A 162 3.36 18.09 -22.86
C THR A 162 2.83 17.39 -21.60
N LEU A 163 3.66 16.60 -20.93
CA LEU A 163 3.28 15.90 -19.70
C LEU A 163 3.15 16.85 -18.50
N PRO A 164 2.21 16.60 -17.56
CA PRO A 164 2.08 17.41 -16.36
C PRO A 164 3.38 17.49 -15.56
N GLY A 165 3.86 18.70 -15.28
CA GLY A 165 5.10 18.93 -14.53
C GLY A 165 6.40 18.72 -15.33
N ALA A 166 6.32 18.51 -16.66
CA ALA A 166 7.51 18.48 -17.53
C ALA A 166 8.28 19.82 -17.52
N SER A 167 7.61 20.95 -17.28
CA SER A 167 8.26 22.26 -17.14
C SER A 167 9.00 22.45 -15.82
N ASP A 168 8.48 21.88 -14.73
CA ASP A 168 8.94 22.22 -13.37
C ASP A 168 9.92 21.19 -12.81
N VAL A 169 9.71 19.90 -13.11
CA VAL A 169 10.50 18.77 -12.60
C VAL A 169 10.82 17.76 -13.72
N PRO A 170 11.35 18.20 -14.87
CA PRO A 170 11.51 17.39 -16.08
C PRO A 170 12.24 16.06 -15.83
N ILE A 171 13.36 16.11 -15.11
CA ILE A 171 14.20 14.92 -14.86
C ILE A 171 13.45 13.86 -14.05
N ILE A 172 12.71 14.30 -13.01
CA ILE A 172 11.93 13.38 -12.16
C ILE A 172 10.81 12.77 -13.00
N THR A 173 10.08 13.60 -13.75
CA THR A 173 8.97 13.19 -14.61
C THR A 173 9.42 12.16 -15.64
N THR A 174 10.43 12.46 -16.46
CA THR A 174 10.93 11.53 -17.50
C THR A 174 11.38 10.20 -16.89
N ARG A 175 12.11 10.25 -15.78
CA ARG A 175 12.60 9.03 -15.11
C ARG A 175 11.46 8.16 -14.57
N LEU A 176 10.43 8.76 -13.99
CA LEU A 176 9.30 8.02 -13.43
C LEU A 176 8.37 7.48 -14.52
N VAL A 177 8.17 8.21 -15.62
CA VAL A 177 7.46 7.71 -16.81
C VAL A 177 8.20 6.54 -17.44
N PHE A 178 9.52 6.64 -17.55
CA PHE A 178 10.34 5.52 -18.03
C PHE A 178 10.21 4.30 -17.11
N TYR A 179 10.33 4.50 -15.80
CA TYR A 179 10.18 3.45 -14.80
C TYR A 179 8.78 2.82 -14.82
N TRP A 180 7.75 3.62 -15.04
CA TRP A 180 6.37 3.17 -15.13
C TRP A 180 6.21 2.09 -16.20
N GLY A 181 6.65 2.36 -17.43
CA GLY A 181 6.54 1.41 -18.53
C GLY A 181 7.50 0.22 -18.41
N THR A 182 8.73 0.46 -17.97
CA THR A 182 9.79 -0.58 -18.01
C THR A 182 9.85 -1.49 -16.79
N VAL A 183 9.32 -1.05 -15.64
CA VAL A 183 9.43 -1.80 -14.38
C VAL A 183 8.07 -1.92 -13.69
N PHE A 184 7.37 -0.82 -13.45
CA PHE A 184 6.15 -0.84 -12.64
C PHE A 184 5.04 -1.68 -13.28
N VAL A 185 4.70 -1.45 -14.54
CA VAL A 185 3.64 -2.20 -15.24
C VAL A 185 4.01 -3.68 -15.40
N PRO A 186 5.19 -4.06 -15.94
CA PRO A 186 5.55 -5.47 -16.09
C PRO A 186 5.59 -6.23 -14.77
N MET A 187 6.04 -5.61 -13.67
CA MET A 187 6.07 -6.27 -12.36
C MET A 187 4.71 -6.37 -11.70
N THR A 188 3.84 -5.37 -11.86
CA THR A 188 2.51 -5.34 -11.19
C THR A 188 1.48 -6.18 -11.95
N PHE A 189 1.57 -6.23 -13.27
CA PHE A 189 0.59 -6.83 -14.16
C PHE A 189 1.26 -7.81 -15.16
N PRO A 190 1.98 -8.85 -14.69
CA PRO A 190 2.84 -9.67 -15.54
C PRO A 190 2.07 -10.41 -16.65
N LYS A 191 0.86 -10.87 -16.35
CA LYS A 191 -0.01 -11.56 -17.31
C LYS A 191 -0.56 -10.60 -18.36
N GLU A 192 -1.09 -9.45 -17.96
CA GLU A 192 -1.64 -8.46 -18.89
C GLU A 192 -0.54 -7.86 -19.78
N HIS A 193 0.67 -7.69 -19.23
CA HIS A 193 1.85 -7.30 -20.00
C HIS A 193 2.21 -8.33 -21.08
N ALA A 194 2.08 -9.62 -20.79
CA ALA A 194 2.40 -10.68 -21.74
C ALA A 194 1.37 -10.82 -22.88
N PHE A 195 0.09 -10.52 -22.62
CA PHE A 195 -0.99 -10.83 -23.56
C PHE A 195 -1.45 -9.69 -24.45
N ASN A 196 -1.25 -8.42 -24.06
CA ASN A 196 -1.99 -7.37 -24.75
C ASN A 196 -1.26 -6.02 -24.81
N GLU A 197 -0.74 -5.68 -26.01
CA GLU A 197 -0.28 -4.33 -26.37
C GLU A 197 -1.38 -3.26 -26.21
N ARG A 198 -2.68 -3.61 -26.32
CA ARG A 198 -3.80 -2.70 -25.99
C ARG A 198 -4.07 -2.59 -24.49
N ALA A 199 -3.81 -3.63 -23.68
CA ALA A 199 -3.95 -3.52 -22.22
C ALA A 199 -2.90 -2.57 -21.62
N LYS A 200 -1.72 -2.45 -22.26
CA LYS A 200 -0.74 -1.39 -21.98
C LYS A 200 -1.33 0.02 -22.12
N THR A 201 -2.42 0.18 -22.89
CA THR A 201 -3.05 1.46 -23.22
C THR A 201 -4.35 1.69 -22.43
N GLU A 202 -5.10 0.64 -22.09
CA GLU A 202 -6.41 0.74 -21.40
C GLU A 202 -6.31 0.67 -19.86
N MET A 203 -5.28 0.04 -19.30
CA MET A 203 -5.16 -0.10 -17.85
C MET A 203 -4.66 1.18 -17.19
N ALA A 204 -5.57 2.03 -16.72
CA ALA A 204 -5.30 3.27 -15.98
C ALA A 204 -4.47 4.35 -16.72
N VAL A 205 -3.95 4.06 -17.93
CA VAL A 205 -2.99 4.90 -18.66
C VAL A 205 -3.65 6.09 -19.33
N GLN A 206 -4.77 5.89 -20.04
CA GLN A 206 -5.30 6.98 -20.86
C GLN A 206 -5.85 8.15 -20.02
N SER A 207 -6.41 7.88 -18.83
CA SER A 207 -6.86 8.93 -17.91
C SER A 207 -5.72 9.52 -17.08
N SER A 208 -4.76 8.71 -16.64
CA SER A 208 -3.67 9.20 -15.79
C SER A 208 -2.69 10.10 -16.54
N PHE A 209 -2.56 9.97 -17.85
CA PHE A 209 -1.70 10.86 -18.66
C PHE A 209 -2.43 12.09 -19.22
N THR A 210 -3.75 12.19 -19.04
CA THR A 210 -4.56 13.33 -19.52
C THR A 210 -4.97 14.29 -18.40
N ASP A 211 -5.08 13.81 -17.15
CA ASP A 211 -5.36 14.63 -15.97
C ASP A 211 -4.12 14.83 -15.07
N GLN A 212 -3.85 16.07 -14.65
CA GLN A 212 -2.66 16.40 -13.85
C GLN A 212 -2.63 15.70 -12.49
N GLY A 213 -3.77 15.64 -11.78
CA GLY A 213 -3.81 15.01 -10.46
C GLY A 213 -3.57 13.50 -10.54
N SER A 214 -4.23 12.85 -11.50
CA SER A 214 -4.06 11.43 -11.78
C SER A 214 -2.62 11.12 -12.20
N PHE A 215 -2.01 11.98 -13.03
CA PHE A 215 -0.61 11.88 -13.45
C PHE A 215 0.36 11.93 -12.26
N PHE A 216 0.28 12.98 -11.44
CA PHE A 216 1.14 13.11 -10.26
C PHE A 216 0.90 11.98 -9.25
N GLY A 217 -0.33 11.48 -9.15
CA GLY A 217 -0.66 10.29 -8.39
C GLY A 217 0.06 9.04 -8.91
N LEU A 218 0.03 8.80 -10.22
CA LEU A 218 0.73 7.67 -10.86
C LEU A 218 2.25 7.77 -10.66
N MET A 219 2.82 8.95 -10.86
CA MET A 219 4.25 9.18 -10.64
C MET A 219 4.64 8.97 -9.17
N SER A 220 3.78 9.38 -8.23
CA SER A 220 3.96 9.09 -6.80
C SER A 220 3.96 7.58 -6.53
N MET A 221 3.06 6.81 -7.14
CA MET A 221 3.07 5.34 -7.02
C MET A 221 4.37 4.73 -7.56
N CYS A 222 4.83 5.18 -8.73
CA CYS A 222 6.08 4.71 -9.33
C CYS A 222 7.29 5.04 -8.46
N ALA A 223 7.37 6.25 -7.90
CA ALA A 223 8.42 6.63 -6.97
C ALA A 223 8.39 5.78 -5.70
N ALA A 224 7.19 5.53 -5.15
CA ALA A 224 7.01 4.65 -4.00
C ALA A 224 7.50 3.22 -4.30
N HIS A 225 7.07 2.67 -5.43
CA HIS A 225 7.42 1.32 -5.87
C HIS A 225 8.93 1.17 -6.08
N ARG A 226 9.56 2.14 -6.74
CA ARG A 226 11.01 2.16 -6.93
C ARG A 226 11.76 2.22 -5.60
N ALA A 227 11.32 3.08 -4.68
CA ALA A 227 11.96 3.24 -3.38
C ALA A 227 11.87 1.97 -2.52
N VAL A 228 10.74 1.27 -2.54
CA VAL A 228 10.61 0.01 -1.78
C VAL A 228 11.44 -1.12 -2.37
N LEU A 229 11.56 -1.21 -3.69
CA LEU A 229 12.44 -2.19 -4.34
C LEU A 229 13.93 -1.89 -4.12
N ALA A 230 14.31 -0.61 -4.03
CA ALA A 230 15.67 -0.20 -3.69
C ALA A 230 16.04 -0.36 -2.21
N GLY A 231 15.08 -0.79 -1.35
CA GLY A 231 15.32 -0.92 0.09
C GLY A 231 15.32 0.40 0.87
N HIS A 232 14.85 1.51 0.29
CA HIS A 232 14.85 2.84 0.93
C HIS A 232 13.72 3.04 1.97
N HIS A 233 13.35 2.01 2.71
CA HIS A 233 12.30 2.07 3.72
C HIS A 233 12.86 1.92 5.14
N SER A 234 12.30 2.69 6.08
CA SER A 234 12.83 2.82 7.45
C SER A 234 12.85 1.53 8.27
N GLN A 235 12.21 0.45 7.82
CA GLN A 235 12.18 -0.83 8.54
C GLN A 235 13.53 -1.58 8.51
N PHE A 236 14.38 -1.30 7.51
CA PHE A 236 15.75 -1.84 7.48
C PHE A 236 16.71 -1.09 8.43
N GLN A 237 16.31 0.08 8.92
CA GLN A 237 17.07 0.80 9.94
C GLN A 237 16.49 0.44 11.30
N ALA A 238 17.18 -0.46 12.00
CA ALA A 238 16.86 -0.92 13.33
C ALA A 238 16.97 0.20 14.37
N THR A 239 16.04 1.15 14.40
CA THR A 239 15.98 2.16 15.49
C THR A 239 14.56 2.63 15.78
N THR A 240 14.12 2.23 16.99
CA THR A 240 13.08 2.81 17.86
C THR A 240 11.62 2.79 17.39
N ALA A 241 10.78 2.19 18.23
CA ALA A 241 9.33 1.98 18.08
C ALA A 241 8.45 3.25 17.95
N ALA A 242 9.04 4.44 17.80
CA ALA A 242 8.35 5.72 17.70
C ALA A 242 8.70 6.52 16.43
N SER A 243 9.59 6.00 15.58
CA SER A 243 9.97 6.66 14.33
C SER A 243 8.79 6.57 13.35
N HIS A 244 8.14 7.70 13.04
CA HIS A 244 7.19 7.79 11.94
C HIS A 244 7.75 7.04 10.72
N ARG A 245 7.00 6.07 10.18
CA ARG A 245 7.42 5.27 9.03
C ARG A 245 7.55 6.21 7.83
N PHE A 246 8.76 6.67 7.53
CA PHE A 246 9.05 7.49 6.37
C PHE A 246 9.61 6.61 5.26
N LEU A 247 9.21 6.94 4.03
CA LEU A 247 9.84 6.39 2.84
C LEU A 247 10.94 7.36 2.43
N HIS A 248 12.21 6.95 2.40
CA HIS A 248 13.31 7.85 2.11
C HIS A 248 13.48 8.03 0.59
N ASP A 249 12.51 8.65 -0.07
CA ASP A 249 12.56 9.01 -1.49
C ASP A 249 11.93 10.39 -1.70
N ALA A 250 12.74 11.35 -2.18
CA ALA A 250 12.29 12.73 -2.38
C ALA A 250 11.29 12.85 -3.54
N ASP A 251 11.44 12.04 -4.59
CA ASP A 251 10.55 12.07 -5.75
C ASP A 251 9.12 11.68 -5.33
N TYR A 252 8.98 10.69 -4.42
CA TYR A 252 7.71 10.29 -3.86
C TYR A 252 6.98 11.47 -3.22
N TYR A 253 7.63 12.20 -2.32
CA TYR A 253 6.99 13.33 -1.65
C TYR A 253 6.71 14.52 -2.57
N VAL A 254 7.59 14.79 -3.55
CA VAL A 254 7.37 15.83 -4.56
C VAL A 254 6.12 15.52 -5.39
N MET A 255 6.02 14.31 -5.94
CA MET A 255 4.88 13.92 -6.77
C MET A 255 3.59 13.81 -5.96
N LYS A 256 3.66 13.27 -4.76
CA LYS A 256 2.52 13.21 -3.83
C LYS A 256 2.00 14.60 -3.45
N ALA A 257 2.87 15.55 -3.14
CA ALA A 257 2.47 16.90 -2.76
C ALA A 257 1.75 17.61 -3.93
N ARG A 258 2.23 17.42 -5.16
CA ARG A 258 1.56 17.92 -6.38
C ARG A 258 0.20 17.25 -6.57
N CYS A 259 0.11 15.93 -6.41
CA CYS A 259 -1.14 15.19 -6.49
C CYS A 259 -2.19 15.69 -5.48
N ILE A 260 -1.79 15.90 -4.21
CA ILE A 260 -2.67 16.45 -3.17
C ILE A 260 -3.12 17.87 -3.52
N ARG A 261 -2.23 18.70 -4.08
CA ARG A 261 -2.59 20.05 -4.53
C ARG A 261 -3.67 20.00 -5.62
N GLU A 262 -3.49 19.16 -6.63
CA GLU A 262 -4.49 18.97 -7.69
C GLU A 262 -5.82 18.44 -7.15
N MET A 263 -5.78 17.50 -6.20
CA MET A 263 -7.00 17.03 -5.55
C MET A 263 -7.73 18.16 -4.82
N ASN A 264 -7.00 19.02 -4.09
CA ASN A 264 -7.59 20.16 -3.40
C ASN A 264 -8.23 21.15 -4.37
N ILE A 265 -7.58 21.42 -5.52
CA ILE A 265 -8.14 22.28 -6.57
C ILE A 265 -9.46 21.68 -7.09
N LYS A 266 -9.49 20.38 -7.39
CA LYS A 266 -10.71 19.68 -7.83
C LYS A 266 -11.82 19.75 -6.79
N LEU A 267 -11.50 19.55 -5.51
CA LEU A 267 -12.48 19.61 -4.42
C LEU A 267 -13.07 21.00 -4.20
N CYS A 268 -12.35 22.07 -4.55
CA CYS A 268 -12.88 23.44 -4.49
C CYS A 268 -13.85 23.77 -5.63
N ASN A 269 -13.88 22.97 -6.71
CA ASN A 269 -14.78 23.16 -7.84
C ASN A 269 -15.89 22.10 -7.81
N PRO A 270 -17.16 22.45 -7.58
CA PRO A 270 -18.27 21.49 -7.54
C PRO A 270 -18.36 20.59 -8.78
N ALA A 271 -18.05 21.13 -9.96
CA ALA A 271 -18.08 20.37 -11.22
C ALA A 271 -16.96 19.32 -11.34
N LEU A 272 -15.85 19.49 -10.63
CA LEU A 272 -14.70 18.59 -10.68
C LEU A 272 -14.62 17.68 -9.45
N SER A 273 -15.23 18.06 -8.33
CA SER A 273 -15.09 17.39 -7.03
C SER A 273 -15.50 15.92 -7.03
N LEU A 274 -16.38 15.51 -7.95
CA LEU A 274 -16.84 14.14 -8.16
C LEU A 274 -16.56 13.62 -9.58
N SER A 275 -15.66 14.27 -10.33
CA SER A 275 -15.31 13.84 -11.69
C SER A 275 -14.45 12.58 -11.71
N ASN A 276 -14.35 11.90 -12.85
CA ASN A 276 -13.55 10.68 -12.96
C ASN A 276 -12.07 10.89 -12.62
N GLU A 277 -11.56 12.07 -12.92
CA GLU A 277 -10.21 12.54 -12.65
C GLU A 277 -9.97 12.71 -11.15
N ALA A 278 -10.96 13.24 -10.40
CA ALA A 278 -10.87 13.32 -8.94
C ALA A 278 -10.80 11.94 -8.29
N PHE A 279 -11.62 10.99 -8.77
CA PHE A 279 -11.56 9.59 -8.33
C PHE A 279 -10.21 8.94 -8.66
N GLY A 280 -9.69 9.13 -9.89
CA GLY A 280 -8.35 8.65 -10.27
C GLY A 280 -7.26 9.21 -9.36
N THR A 281 -7.33 10.51 -9.05
CA THR A 281 -6.39 11.20 -8.17
C THR A 281 -6.36 10.57 -6.76
N ILE A 282 -7.52 10.37 -6.11
CA ILE A 282 -7.58 9.79 -4.75
C ILE A 282 -7.22 8.30 -4.73
N ILE A 283 -7.58 7.53 -5.76
CA ILE A 283 -7.22 6.12 -5.91
C ILE A 283 -5.70 5.97 -6.00
N ASN A 284 -5.03 6.85 -6.75
CA ASN A 284 -3.58 6.83 -6.88
C ASN A 284 -2.88 7.23 -5.56
N LEU A 285 -3.42 8.20 -4.81
CA LEU A 285 -2.92 8.55 -3.47
C LEU A 285 -3.04 7.38 -2.48
N LEU A 286 -4.20 6.72 -2.47
CA LEU A 286 -4.46 5.53 -1.67
C LEU A 286 -3.46 4.42 -2.00
N THR A 287 -3.31 4.10 -3.28
CA THR A 287 -2.42 3.03 -3.75
C THR A 287 -0.97 3.35 -3.46
N GLY A 288 -0.53 4.59 -3.66
CA GLY A 288 0.81 5.04 -3.29
C GLY A 288 1.10 4.90 -1.79
N ALA A 289 0.11 5.19 -0.93
CA ALA A 289 0.21 4.96 0.50
C ALA A 289 0.32 3.46 0.86
N LEU A 290 -0.42 2.59 0.17
CA LEU A 290 -0.32 1.12 0.34
C LEU A 290 1.05 0.58 -0.08
N ILE A 291 1.57 1.02 -1.23
CA ILE A 291 2.91 0.65 -1.71
C ILE A 291 3.98 1.08 -0.70
N ALA A 292 3.88 2.29 -0.16
CA ALA A 292 4.83 2.79 0.84
C ALA A 292 4.65 2.13 2.24
N GLY A 293 3.45 1.62 2.55
CA GLY A 293 3.11 1.05 3.86
C GLY A 293 2.64 2.09 4.87
N LEU A 294 2.13 3.23 4.40
CA LEU A 294 1.57 4.32 5.19
C LEU A 294 0.08 4.06 5.46
N PHE A 295 -0.20 3.04 6.26
CA PHE A 295 -1.57 2.52 6.44
C PHE A 295 -2.55 3.51 7.08
N GLU A 296 -2.11 4.39 7.98
CA GLU A 296 -2.98 5.45 8.51
C GLU A 296 -3.41 6.43 7.42
N GLU A 297 -2.50 6.74 6.50
CA GLU A 297 -2.80 7.57 5.35
C GLU A 297 -3.69 6.85 4.34
N ALA A 298 -3.44 5.58 4.07
CA ALA A 298 -4.32 4.76 3.25
C ALA A 298 -5.76 4.77 3.82
N ARG A 299 -5.95 4.65 5.14
CA ARG A 299 -7.28 4.78 5.75
C ARG A 299 -7.91 6.16 5.56
N MET A 300 -7.11 7.23 5.60
CA MET A 300 -7.63 8.59 5.32
C MET A 300 -8.13 8.71 3.88
N HIS A 301 -7.33 8.27 2.91
CA HIS A 301 -7.70 8.31 1.50
C HIS A 301 -8.88 7.40 1.18
N LEU A 302 -8.95 6.20 1.77
CA LEU A 302 -10.08 5.28 1.61
C LEU A 302 -11.38 5.85 2.17
N ARG A 303 -11.34 6.53 3.32
CA ARG A 303 -12.53 7.25 3.85
C ARG A 303 -12.97 8.37 2.91
N GLY A 304 -12.02 9.11 2.33
CA GLY A 304 -12.30 10.11 1.31
C GLY A 304 -12.98 9.51 0.07
N LEU A 305 -12.41 8.42 -0.46
CA LEU A 305 -12.96 7.68 -1.58
C LEU A 305 -14.38 7.17 -1.31
N LYS A 306 -14.61 6.54 -0.15
CA LYS A 306 -15.94 6.08 0.26
C LYS A 306 -16.95 7.22 0.28
N ARG A 307 -16.56 8.38 0.84
CA ARG A 307 -17.41 9.56 0.86
C ARG A 307 -17.73 10.08 -0.54
N MET A 308 -16.75 10.08 -1.45
CA MET A 308 -16.97 10.47 -2.84
C MET A 308 -17.93 9.53 -3.57
N VAL A 309 -17.79 8.21 -3.37
CA VAL A 309 -18.74 7.21 -3.93
C VAL A 309 -20.15 7.48 -3.42
N ASP A 310 -20.32 7.70 -2.11
CA ASP A 310 -21.63 7.95 -1.51
C ASP A 310 -22.28 9.23 -2.07
N LEU A 311 -21.49 10.29 -2.25
CA LEU A 311 -21.97 11.55 -2.83
C LEU A 311 -22.31 11.45 -4.32
N ARG A 312 -21.74 10.47 -5.03
CA ARG A 312 -21.98 10.21 -6.45
C ARG A 312 -23.10 9.19 -6.68
N GLY A 313 -23.88 8.86 -5.65
CA GLY A 313 -25.06 7.98 -5.75
C GLY A 313 -24.83 6.55 -5.23
N GLY A 314 -23.62 6.23 -4.75
CA GLY A 314 -23.27 4.92 -4.21
C GLY A 314 -22.61 3.99 -5.24
N ILE A 315 -22.08 2.85 -4.76
CA ILE A 315 -21.25 1.96 -5.57
C ILE A 315 -22.01 1.26 -6.72
N THR A 316 -23.33 1.15 -6.59
CA THR A 316 -24.23 0.53 -7.58
C THR A 316 -24.82 1.53 -8.56
N ASP A 317 -24.54 2.83 -8.41
CA ASP A 317 -25.03 3.85 -9.33
C ASP A 317 -24.46 3.63 -10.74
N ASN A 318 -25.29 3.80 -11.78
CA ASN A 318 -24.89 3.55 -13.17
C ASN A 318 -23.67 4.37 -13.60
N SER A 319 -23.52 5.59 -13.09
CA SER A 319 -22.40 6.48 -13.43
C SER A 319 -21.04 5.96 -12.93
N ILE A 320 -21.04 5.13 -11.88
CA ILE A 320 -19.87 4.43 -11.38
C ILE A 320 -19.79 3.03 -11.99
N HIS A 321 -20.90 2.29 -11.97
CA HIS A 321 -20.95 0.87 -12.33
C HIS A 321 -20.54 0.60 -13.78
N GLN A 322 -20.90 1.47 -14.72
CA GLN A 322 -20.56 1.30 -16.14
C GLN A 322 -19.18 1.87 -16.51
N SER A 323 -18.44 2.40 -15.53
CA SER A 323 -17.12 3.00 -15.77
C SER A 323 -15.99 2.04 -15.38
N SER A 324 -14.85 2.15 -16.06
CA SER A 324 -13.60 1.47 -15.69
C SER A 324 -13.12 1.80 -14.26
N MET A 325 -13.66 2.85 -13.66
CA MET A 325 -13.37 3.26 -12.29
C MET A 325 -13.92 2.29 -11.25
N LEU A 326 -15.07 1.62 -11.48
CA LEU A 326 -15.59 0.63 -10.53
C LEU A 326 -14.53 -0.45 -10.25
N ALA A 327 -13.82 -0.88 -11.31
CA ALA A 327 -12.72 -1.82 -11.19
C ALA A 327 -11.63 -1.33 -10.24
N ALA A 328 -11.19 -0.08 -10.42
CA ALA A 328 -10.15 0.55 -9.61
C ALA A 328 -10.58 0.79 -8.16
N ILE A 329 -11.82 1.25 -7.92
CA ILE A 329 -12.37 1.47 -6.58
C ILE A 329 -12.36 0.16 -5.79
N LEU A 330 -12.96 -0.88 -6.34
CA LEU A 330 -13.08 -2.16 -5.63
C LEU A 330 -11.72 -2.84 -5.45
N THR A 331 -10.83 -2.74 -6.44
CA THR A 331 -9.47 -3.29 -6.33
C THR A 331 -8.69 -2.61 -5.21
N THR A 332 -8.72 -1.27 -5.15
CA THR A 332 -7.99 -0.53 -4.12
C THR A 332 -8.57 -0.71 -2.72
N ASP A 333 -9.90 -0.81 -2.59
CA ASP A 333 -10.55 -1.16 -1.33
C ASP A 333 -10.11 -2.54 -0.84
N VAL A 334 -10.21 -3.57 -1.69
CA VAL A 334 -9.80 -4.93 -1.35
C VAL A 334 -8.32 -5.01 -0.97
N LYS A 335 -7.41 -4.38 -1.74
CA LYS A 335 -5.98 -4.36 -1.38
C LYS A 335 -5.71 -3.60 -0.08
N ALA A 336 -6.42 -2.51 0.21
CA ALA A 336 -6.31 -1.81 1.48
C ALA A 336 -6.78 -2.70 2.65
N ALA A 337 -7.92 -3.37 2.46
CA ALA A 337 -8.50 -4.31 3.41
C ALA A 337 -7.59 -5.53 3.64
N SER A 338 -6.91 -6.05 2.61
CA SER A 338 -5.89 -7.11 2.74
C SER A 338 -4.73 -6.68 3.63
N GLY A 339 -4.17 -5.49 3.38
CA GLY A 339 -3.05 -4.98 4.17
C GLY A 339 -3.42 -4.65 5.62
N LEU A 340 -4.67 -4.23 5.86
CA LEU A 340 -5.20 -3.96 7.20
C LEU A 340 -5.76 -5.21 7.90
N MET A 341 -5.96 -6.30 7.16
CA MET A 341 -6.70 -7.49 7.57
C MET A 341 -8.09 -7.15 8.15
N THR A 342 -8.84 -6.32 7.42
CA THR A 342 -10.19 -5.85 7.78
C THR A 342 -11.21 -6.18 6.69
N GLN A 343 -12.49 -5.99 6.98
CA GLN A 343 -13.54 -6.04 5.96
C GLN A 343 -13.36 -4.89 4.93
N PRO A 344 -13.54 -5.15 3.61
CA PRO A 344 -13.63 -4.09 2.61
C PRO A 344 -14.82 -3.14 2.89
N VAL A 345 -14.67 -1.85 2.57
CA VAL A 345 -15.69 -0.84 2.87
C VAL A 345 -16.86 -0.86 1.88
N PHE A 346 -16.63 -1.37 0.67
CA PHE A 346 -17.68 -1.55 -0.33
C PHE A 346 -18.21 -2.98 -0.31
N PRO A 347 -19.54 -3.17 -0.35
CA PRO A 347 -20.13 -4.51 -0.39
C PRO A 347 -19.82 -5.20 -1.72
N LEU A 348 -19.80 -6.53 -1.68
CA LEU A 348 -19.83 -7.33 -2.90
C LEU A 348 -21.21 -7.18 -3.54
N ALA A 349 -21.29 -6.78 -4.80
CA ALA A 349 -22.56 -6.57 -5.48
C ALA A 349 -23.32 -7.88 -5.76
N ARG A 350 -22.60 -9.01 -5.86
CA ARG A 350 -23.14 -10.35 -6.20
C ARG A 350 -22.35 -11.41 -5.46
N ASP A 351 -22.95 -12.56 -5.21
CA ASP A 351 -22.20 -13.73 -4.73
C ASP A 351 -21.24 -14.26 -5.80
N LEU A 352 -20.21 -15.00 -5.35
CA LEU A 352 -19.22 -15.62 -6.23
C LEU A 352 -19.92 -16.42 -7.32
N GLN A 353 -19.75 -15.98 -8.57
CA GLN A 353 -20.32 -16.68 -9.70
C GLN A 353 -19.49 -17.92 -10.01
N PRO A 354 -20.11 -19.10 -10.19
CA PRO A 354 -19.38 -20.26 -10.65
C PRO A 354 -18.81 -19.99 -12.04
N VAL A 355 -17.60 -20.48 -12.28
CA VAL A 355 -17.00 -20.45 -13.62
C VAL A 355 -17.85 -21.31 -14.55
N SER A 356 -18.15 -20.80 -15.75
CA SER A 356 -18.98 -21.55 -16.71
C SER A 356 -18.29 -22.86 -17.12
N ALA A 357 -19.09 -23.89 -17.43
CA ALA A 357 -18.56 -25.19 -17.86
C ALA A 357 -17.61 -25.05 -19.06
N SER A 358 -17.94 -24.17 -20.02
CA SER A 358 -17.10 -23.89 -21.19
C SER A 358 -15.73 -23.26 -20.86
N ILE A 359 -15.64 -22.45 -19.80
CA ILE A 359 -14.37 -21.92 -19.32
C ILE A 359 -13.63 -23.01 -18.55
N GLN A 360 -14.33 -23.76 -17.69
CA GLN A 360 -13.76 -24.85 -16.90
C GLN A 360 -13.11 -25.92 -17.79
N GLU A 361 -13.76 -26.31 -18.89
CA GLU A 361 -13.19 -27.25 -19.87
C GLU A 361 -11.89 -26.74 -20.50
N ARG A 362 -11.79 -25.42 -20.75
CA ARG A 362 -10.60 -24.81 -21.39
C ARG A 362 -9.43 -24.61 -20.44
N ILE A 363 -9.69 -24.43 -19.14
CA ILE A 363 -8.65 -24.32 -18.11
C ILE A 363 -8.32 -25.65 -17.43
N ALA A 364 -9.12 -26.69 -17.67
CA ALA A 364 -8.94 -27.99 -17.07
C ALA A 364 -7.56 -28.56 -17.43
N PRO A 365 -6.83 -29.13 -16.44
CA PRO A 365 -5.59 -29.83 -16.73
C PRO A 365 -5.89 -31.10 -17.56
N SER A 366 -4.89 -31.63 -18.26
CA SER A 366 -5.04 -32.92 -18.94
C SER A 366 -5.34 -34.05 -17.94
N ASP A 367 -6.01 -35.12 -18.38
CA ASP A 367 -6.37 -36.26 -17.51
C ASP A 367 -5.16 -36.95 -16.88
N THR A 368 -4.01 -36.87 -17.54
CA THR A 368 -2.72 -37.43 -17.06
C THR A 368 -1.93 -36.49 -16.16
N SER A 369 -2.39 -35.24 -15.98
CA SER A 369 -1.68 -34.22 -15.21
C SER A 369 -1.93 -34.37 -13.72
N GLU A 370 -0.87 -34.25 -12.92
CA GLU A 370 -0.96 -34.23 -11.46
C GLU A 370 -1.78 -33.04 -10.93
N LEU A 371 -1.92 -31.98 -11.73
CA LEU A 371 -2.75 -30.81 -11.42
C LEU A 371 -4.24 -31.12 -11.31
N GLN A 372 -4.70 -32.31 -11.72
CA GLN A 372 -6.05 -32.78 -11.39
C GLN A 372 -6.32 -32.75 -9.88
N ARG A 373 -5.29 -33.03 -9.07
CA ARG A 373 -5.35 -33.03 -7.61
C ARG A 373 -5.24 -31.64 -6.97
N LEU A 374 -5.04 -30.58 -7.76
CA LEU A 374 -4.83 -29.22 -7.26
C LEU A 374 -5.96 -28.80 -6.31
N GLY A 375 -5.61 -28.56 -5.05
CA GLY A 375 -6.52 -28.15 -3.99
C GLY A 375 -7.35 -29.28 -3.35
N ALA A 376 -7.12 -30.55 -3.70
CA ALA A 376 -7.85 -31.68 -3.14
C ALA A 376 -7.64 -31.83 -1.62
N ALA A 377 -6.44 -31.52 -1.12
CA ALA A 377 -6.13 -31.63 0.30
C ALA A 377 -6.91 -30.64 1.18
N PHE A 378 -7.42 -29.53 0.62
CA PHE A 378 -8.24 -28.58 1.37
C PHE A 378 -9.58 -29.17 1.81
N VAL A 379 -10.13 -30.12 1.04
CA VAL A 379 -11.43 -30.76 1.30
C VAL A 379 -11.29 -32.00 2.20
N SER A 380 -10.06 -32.36 2.58
CA SER A 380 -9.75 -33.49 3.46
C SER A 380 -10.01 -33.15 4.94
N ASP A 381 -9.41 -33.92 5.86
CA ASP A 381 -9.62 -33.83 7.32
C ASP A 381 -9.00 -32.58 8.00
N LEU A 382 -9.22 -31.40 7.40
CA LEU A 382 -8.76 -30.11 7.91
C LEU A 382 -9.85 -29.35 8.68
N GLN A 383 -11.09 -29.84 8.64
CA GLN A 383 -12.26 -29.25 9.31
C GLN A 383 -12.46 -27.75 8.97
N LEU A 384 -12.14 -27.35 7.73
CA LEU A 384 -12.35 -25.99 7.23
C LEU A 384 -13.84 -25.70 7.03
N SER A 385 -14.27 -24.48 7.33
CA SER A 385 -15.66 -24.06 7.11
C SER A 385 -16.10 -24.23 5.64
N SER A 386 -17.39 -24.53 5.44
CA SER A 386 -17.97 -24.64 4.10
C SER A 386 -17.85 -23.33 3.31
N CYS A 387 -17.82 -22.18 4.00
CA CYS A 387 -17.60 -20.88 3.39
C CYS A 387 -16.18 -20.77 2.81
N LEU A 388 -15.14 -21.08 3.61
CA LEU A 388 -13.77 -21.06 3.12
C LEU A 388 -13.57 -22.09 1.98
N LEU A 389 -14.12 -23.29 2.10
CA LEU A 389 -14.03 -24.31 1.04
C LEU A 389 -14.66 -23.82 -0.28
N SER A 390 -15.79 -23.11 -0.22
CA SER A 390 -16.40 -22.51 -1.41
C SER A 390 -15.47 -21.49 -2.08
N ILE A 391 -14.82 -20.65 -1.27
CA ILE A 391 -13.86 -19.65 -1.76
C ILE A 391 -12.62 -20.32 -2.37
N LEU A 392 -12.10 -21.38 -1.73
CA LEU A 392 -10.96 -22.14 -2.23
C LEU A 392 -11.26 -22.84 -3.56
N ARG A 393 -12.50 -23.29 -3.80
CA ARG A 393 -12.90 -23.82 -5.12
C ARG A 393 -12.82 -22.76 -6.21
N ALA A 394 -13.34 -21.56 -5.96
CA ALA A 394 -13.22 -20.45 -6.92
C ALA A 394 -11.74 -20.05 -7.13
N MET A 395 -10.94 -20.10 -6.07
CA MET A 395 -9.49 -19.87 -6.14
C MET A 395 -8.78 -20.94 -6.99
N ARG A 396 -9.17 -22.21 -6.91
CA ARG A 396 -8.64 -23.28 -7.79
C ARG A 396 -8.80 -22.94 -9.25
N ASP A 397 -9.98 -22.45 -9.66
CA ASP A 397 -10.24 -22.06 -11.05
C ASP A 397 -9.36 -20.86 -11.47
N ILE A 398 -9.13 -19.89 -10.58
CA ILE A 398 -8.18 -18.80 -10.82
C ILE A 398 -6.76 -19.35 -11.04
N VAL A 399 -6.32 -20.30 -10.20
CA VAL A 399 -4.98 -20.90 -10.30
C VAL A 399 -4.83 -21.67 -11.62
N LEU A 400 -5.81 -22.49 -12.01
CA LEU A 400 -5.84 -23.20 -13.27
C LEU A 400 -5.89 -22.27 -14.48
N TYR A 401 -6.65 -21.17 -14.40
CA TYR A 401 -6.63 -20.11 -15.41
C TYR A 401 -5.21 -19.58 -15.66
N GLY A 402 -4.44 -19.31 -14.60
CA GLY A 402 -3.06 -18.87 -14.76
C GLY A 402 -2.15 -19.92 -15.40
N GLN A 403 -2.36 -21.20 -15.08
CA GLN A 403 -1.66 -22.29 -15.72
C GLN A 403 -1.97 -22.37 -17.23
N ALA A 404 -3.26 -22.29 -17.59
CA ALA A 404 -3.70 -22.30 -18.98
C ALA A 404 -3.10 -21.13 -19.76
N CYS A 405 -3.11 -19.92 -19.19
CA CYS A 405 -2.44 -18.74 -19.75
C CYS A 405 -0.94 -18.96 -19.99
N ASN A 406 -0.24 -19.61 -19.05
CA ASN A 406 1.20 -19.86 -19.18
C ASN A 406 1.53 -20.92 -20.23
N GLN A 407 0.64 -21.90 -20.45
CA GLN A 407 0.85 -23.00 -21.40
C GLN A 407 0.43 -22.63 -22.82
N ASN A 408 -0.77 -22.07 -22.96
CA ASN A 408 -1.33 -21.67 -24.25
C ASN A 408 -2.19 -20.41 -24.10
N PRO A 409 -1.61 -19.22 -24.28
CA PRO A 409 -2.31 -17.94 -24.19
C PRO A 409 -3.56 -17.84 -25.06
N ALA A 410 -3.58 -18.52 -26.22
CA ALA A 410 -4.66 -18.43 -27.19
C ALA A 410 -5.91 -19.25 -26.83
N VAL A 411 -5.86 -20.05 -25.75
CA VAL A 411 -7.00 -20.88 -25.32
C VAL A 411 -8.14 -20.05 -24.70
N LEU A 412 -7.84 -18.82 -24.26
CA LEU A 412 -8.78 -17.90 -23.62
C LEU A 412 -8.99 -16.64 -24.45
N CYS A 413 -10.19 -16.08 -24.38
CA CYS A 413 -10.55 -14.83 -25.04
C CYS A 413 -10.48 -13.64 -24.07
N THR A 414 -10.59 -12.42 -24.59
CA THR A 414 -10.56 -11.18 -23.81
C THR A 414 -11.58 -11.17 -22.66
N ASP A 415 -12.79 -11.68 -22.91
CA ASP A 415 -13.88 -11.70 -21.92
C ASP A 415 -13.55 -12.64 -20.74
N ASP A 416 -12.83 -13.74 -20.99
CA ASP A 416 -12.37 -14.65 -19.93
C ASP A 416 -11.38 -13.94 -19.00
N HIS A 417 -10.45 -13.16 -19.57
CA HIS A 417 -9.48 -12.41 -18.78
C HIS A 417 -10.15 -11.37 -17.87
N GLU A 418 -11.18 -10.67 -18.38
CA GLU A 418 -11.95 -9.73 -17.57
C GLU A 418 -12.76 -10.45 -16.48
N PHE A 419 -13.36 -11.59 -16.82
CA PHE A 419 -14.06 -12.45 -15.87
C PHE A 419 -13.16 -12.88 -14.72
N PHE A 420 -11.97 -13.43 -14.99
CA PHE A 420 -11.03 -13.86 -13.95
C PHE A 420 -10.47 -12.70 -13.14
N ARG A 421 -10.37 -11.50 -13.72
CA ARG A 421 -10.01 -10.28 -12.96
C ARG A 421 -11.10 -9.93 -11.95
N SER A 422 -12.38 -10.00 -12.33
CA SER A 422 -13.49 -9.79 -11.39
C SER A 422 -13.53 -10.90 -10.34
N LEU A 423 -13.43 -12.16 -10.76
CA LEU A 423 -13.47 -13.32 -9.86
C LEU A 423 -12.34 -13.25 -8.82
N ASN A 424 -11.12 -12.92 -9.21
CA ASN A 424 -10.01 -12.75 -8.26
C ASN A 424 -10.32 -11.71 -7.18
N ARG A 425 -10.86 -10.56 -7.59
CA ARG A 425 -11.24 -9.50 -6.66
C ARG A 425 -12.40 -9.93 -5.75
N GLU A 426 -13.37 -10.68 -6.26
CA GLU A 426 -14.48 -11.22 -5.48
C GLU A 426 -14.01 -12.27 -4.47
N VAL A 427 -13.08 -13.14 -4.87
CA VAL A 427 -12.43 -14.13 -3.98
C VAL A 427 -11.64 -13.42 -2.88
N GLU A 428 -10.81 -12.43 -3.22
CA GLU A 428 -10.07 -11.63 -2.23
C GLU A 428 -11.03 -10.91 -1.26
N HIS A 429 -12.12 -10.33 -1.77
CA HIS A 429 -13.16 -9.70 -0.94
C HIS A 429 -13.81 -10.70 0.02
N LYS A 430 -14.26 -11.86 -0.49
CA LYS A 430 -14.89 -12.89 0.34
C LYS A 430 -13.94 -13.42 1.41
N LEU A 431 -12.66 -13.67 1.10
CA LEU A 431 -11.63 -14.06 2.08
C LEU A 431 -11.53 -13.07 3.25
N LEU A 432 -11.78 -11.78 2.99
CA LEU A 432 -11.77 -10.73 4.01
C LEU A 432 -13.12 -10.58 4.71
N SER A 433 -14.24 -10.78 4.02
CA SER A 433 -15.57 -10.44 4.54
C SER A 433 -16.29 -11.58 5.26
N TYR A 434 -16.06 -12.84 4.88
CA TYR A 434 -16.93 -13.94 5.34
C TYR A 434 -16.95 -14.13 6.86
N VAL A 435 -15.81 -13.89 7.50
CA VAL A 435 -15.64 -13.96 8.97
C VAL A 435 -16.54 -12.97 9.71
N TYR A 436 -16.91 -11.86 9.07
CA TYR A 436 -17.80 -10.85 9.63
C TYR A 436 -19.27 -11.20 9.45
N SER A 437 -19.62 -11.87 8.35
CA SER A 437 -20.99 -12.35 8.09
C SER A 437 -21.44 -13.41 9.10
N GLU A 438 -20.56 -14.33 9.49
CA GLU A 438 -20.83 -15.33 10.53
C GLU A 438 -20.94 -14.73 11.94
N SER A 439 -20.18 -13.66 12.22
CA SER A 439 -20.26 -12.94 13.50
C SER A 439 -21.58 -12.18 13.67
N THR A 440 -22.10 -11.62 12.57
CA THR A 440 -23.35 -10.85 12.54
C THR A 440 -24.56 -11.77 12.76
N THR A 441 -24.56 -12.96 12.15
CA THR A 441 -25.60 -13.98 12.38
C THR A 441 -25.58 -14.54 13.81
N ARG A 442 -24.42 -14.54 14.48
CA ARG A 442 -24.29 -14.92 15.89
C ARG A 442 -24.51 -13.78 16.90
N GLY A 443 -24.84 -12.57 16.43
CA GLY A 443 -25.16 -11.42 17.30
C GLY A 443 -24.00 -10.93 18.18
N ARG A 444 -22.74 -11.15 17.75
CA ARG A 444 -21.54 -10.88 18.56
C ARG A 444 -20.79 -9.60 18.14
N PRO A 445 -20.01 -8.97 19.04
CA PRO A 445 -19.23 -7.78 18.71
C PRO A 445 -18.19 -8.07 17.62
N ILE A 446 -18.02 -7.13 16.67
CA ILE A 446 -17.08 -7.23 15.53
C ILE A 446 -15.64 -7.53 15.96
N SER A 447 -15.22 -7.04 17.14
CA SER A 447 -13.88 -7.27 17.69
C SER A 447 -13.59 -8.74 17.99
N GLU A 448 -14.61 -9.59 18.10
CA GLU A 448 -14.45 -11.03 18.36
C GLU A 448 -14.65 -11.88 17.10
N ALA A 449 -14.99 -11.28 15.95
CA ALA A 449 -15.32 -12.01 14.72
C ALA A 449 -14.17 -12.91 14.21
N THR A 450 -12.92 -12.46 14.36
CA THR A 450 -11.73 -13.22 13.97
C THR A 450 -11.19 -14.14 15.06
N SER A 451 -11.57 -13.91 16.33
CA SER A 451 -11.07 -14.69 17.48
C SER A 451 -11.68 -16.09 17.59
N TYR A 452 -12.77 -16.38 16.87
CA TYR A 452 -13.44 -17.68 16.87
C TYR A 452 -13.08 -18.58 15.70
N LEU A 453 -12.31 -18.08 14.73
CA LEU A 453 -11.89 -18.88 13.60
C LEU A 453 -10.91 -19.95 14.10
N GLY A 454 -11.14 -21.22 13.73
CA GLY A 454 -10.18 -22.28 14.03
C GLY A 454 -8.79 -21.86 13.51
N SER A 455 -7.73 -22.08 14.30
CA SER A 455 -6.41 -21.53 13.97
C SER A 455 -5.93 -21.93 12.57
N LEU A 456 -6.22 -23.16 12.14
CA LEU A 456 -5.90 -23.65 10.81
C LEU A 456 -6.68 -22.93 9.71
N GLU A 457 -7.94 -22.61 9.97
CA GLU A 457 -8.78 -21.83 9.05
C GLU A 457 -8.26 -20.40 8.90
N ALA A 458 -7.89 -19.75 10.02
CA ALA A 458 -7.30 -18.41 9.99
C ALA A 458 -5.99 -18.38 9.19
N VAL A 459 -5.11 -19.35 9.43
CA VAL A 459 -3.84 -19.48 8.70
C VAL A 459 -4.09 -19.74 7.22
N THR A 460 -4.99 -20.66 6.86
CA THR A 460 -5.33 -20.99 5.46
C THR A 460 -5.88 -19.77 4.73
N ARG A 461 -6.78 -19.03 5.37
CA ARG A 461 -7.38 -17.80 4.82
C ARG A 461 -6.31 -16.75 4.54
N ILE A 462 -5.44 -16.45 5.50
CA ILE A 462 -4.41 -15.42 5.33
C ILE A 462 -3.36 -15.87 4.30
N ALA A 463 -2.98 -17.14 4.29
CA ALA A 463 -2.09 -17.70 3.28
C ALA A 463 -2.69 -17.59 1.86
N SER A 464 -4.00 -17.82 1.72
CA SER A 464 -4.72 -17.64 0.45
C SER A 464 -4.68 -16.18 -0.03
N ILE A 465 -4.89 -15.21 0.87
CA ILE A 465 -4.73 -13.77 0.54
C ILE A 465 -3.29 -13.46 0.11
N CYS A 466 -2.29 -14.01 0.81
CA CYS A 466 -0.88 -13.83 0.46
C CYS A 466 -0.56 -14.45 -0.91
N TYR A 467 -1.10 -15.63 -1.21
CA TYR A 467 -0.90 -16.29 -2.49
C TYR A 467 -1.49 -15.47 -3.65
N LEU A 468 -2.73 -14.98 -3.52
CA LEU A 468 -3.38 -14.16 -4.55
C LEU A 468 -2.65 -12.83 -4.82
N ASN A 469 -1.95 -12.28 -3.81
CA ASN A 469 -1.09 -11.11 -3.97
C ASN A 469 0.10 -11.32 -4.93
N HIS A 470 0.37 -12.56 -5.36
CA HIS A 470 1.42 -12.90 -6.32
C HIS A 470 0.90 -13.35 -7.69
N PHE A 471 -0.42 -13.32 -7.95
CA PHE A 471 -0.99 -14.05 -9.08
C PHE A 471 -1.48 -13.18 -10.27
N LEU A 472 -2.31 -12.15 -10.04
CA LEU A 472 -2.81 -11.25 -11.10
C LEU A 472 -2.27 -9.83 -10.95
N ILE A 473 -2.62 -9.18 -9.84
CA ILE A 473 -2.11 -7.86 -9.46
C ILE A 473 -1.05 -8.08 -8.39
N VAL A 474 0.20 -8.09 -8.83
CA VAL A 474 1.34 -8.48 -8.02
C VAL A 474 1.82 -7.28 -7.20
N SER A 475 1.94 -7.47 -5.89
CA SER A 475 2.66 -6.54 -5.03
C SER A 475 3.93 -7.20 -4.54
N PRO A 476 5.12 -6.61 -4.78
CA PRO A 476 6.38 -7.25 -4.41
C PRO A 476 6.46 -7.43 -2.88
N PRO A 477 7.18 -8.45 -2.38
CA PRO A 477 7.44 -8.67 -0.96
C PRO A 477 7.83 -7.39 -0.20
N SER A 478 8.72 -6.59 -0.80
CA SER A 478 9.24 -5.38 -0.19
C SER A 478 8.23 -4.23 -0.12
N SER A 479 7.06 -4.31 -0.76
CA SER A 479 6.03 -3.26 -0.67
C SER A 479 5.41 -3.18 0.73
N GLY A 480 4.81 -2.05 1.08
CA GLY A 480 4.10 -1.88 2.33
C GLY A 480 3.00 -2.93 2.55
N LEU A 481 2.25 -3.23 1.49
CA LEU A 481 1.26 -4.30 1.47
C LEU A 481 1.90 -5.68 1.67
N GLY A 482 2.93 -6.02 0.91
CA GLY A 482 3.64 -7.31 1.01
C GLY A 482 4.21 -7.56 2.41
N ARG A 483 4.85 -6.54 3.00
CA ARG A 483 5.35 -6.59 4.39
C ARG A 483 4.21 -6.72 5.40
N ALA A 484 3.06 -6.10 5.18
CA ALA A 484 1.92 -6.23 6.08
C ALA A 484 1.33 -7.64 6.05
N LEU A 485 1.09 -8.18 4.85
CA LEU A 485 0.61 -9.56 4.65
C LEU A 485 1.55 -10.58 5.29
N THR A 486 2.86 -10.43 5.08
CA THR A 486 3.89 -11.29 5.70
C THR A 486 3.78 -11.30 7.22
N ARG A 487 3.57 -10.14 7.85
CA ARG A 487 3.41 -10.05 9.30
C ARG A 487 2.12 -10.67 9.79
N HIS A 488 1.01 -10.45 9.07
CA HIS A 488 -0.27 -11.07 9.41
C HIS A 488 -0.17 -12.60 9.36
N LEU A 489 0.49 -13.14 8.32
CA LEU A 489 0.70 -14.57 8.18
C LEU A 489 1.60 -15.14 9.28
N LYS A 490 2.71 -14.47 9.58
CA LYS A 490 3.62 -14.83 10.66
C LYS A 490 2.91 -14.85 12.01
N GLN A 491 2.10 -13.82 12.30
CA GLN A 491 1.34 -13.71 13.54
C GLN A 491 0.31 -14.84 13.65
N ALA A 492 -0.48 -15.08 12.59
CA ALA A 492 -1.47 -16.15 12.58
C ALA A 492 -0.85 -17.54 12.81
N LEU A 493 0.31 -17.81 12.22
CA LEU A 493 1.06 -19.06 12.46
C LEU A 493 1.66 -19.15 13.87
N ALA A 494 2.05 -18.03 14.47
CA ALA A 494 2.55 -17.99 15.84
C ALA A 494 1.43 -18.23 16.86
N ASP A 495 0.22 -17.76 16.56
CA ASP A 495 -0.97 -17.95 17.39
C ASP A 495 -1.64 -19.31 17.14
N CYS A 496 -1.31 -19.99 16.03
CA CYS A 496 -1.79 -21.32 15.75
C CYS A 496 -1.07 -22.32 16.66
N PRO A 497 -1.78 -23.08 17.52
CA PRO A 497 -1.16 -24.18 18.23
C PRO A 497 -0.68 -25.22 17.21
N TRP A 498 0.40 -25.92 17.54
CA TRP A 498 0.97 -27.01 16.76
C TRP A 498 0.63 -28.34 17.46
N PRO A 499 -0.65 -28.77 17.49
CA PRO A 499 -1.00 -30.08 18.01
C PRO A 499 -0.38 -31.19 17.13
N PRO A 500 -0.45 -32.47 17.54
CA PRO A 500 -0.25 -33.56 16.59
C PRO A 500 -1.28 -33.42 15.46
N LEU A 501 -0.83 -32.89 14.33
CA LEU A 501 -1.66 -32.66 13.15
C LEU A 501 -1.75 -33.95 12.33
N SER A 502 -2.82 -34.08 11.56
CA SER A 502 -2.89 -35.07 10.48
C SER A 502 -1.78 -34.84 9.44
N LYS A 503 -1.57 -35.79 8.54
CA LYS A 503 -0.63 -35.61 7.42
C LYS A 503 -1.00 -34.39 6.58
N GLU A 504 -2.30 -34.20 6.36
CA GLU A 504 -2.90 -33.08 5.65
C GLU A 504 -2.72 -31.76 6.42
N GLY A 505 -2.78 -31.78 7.75
CA GLY A 505 -2.47 -30.60 8.56
C GLY A 505 -1.03 -30.14 8.39
N HIS A 506 -0.07 -31.08 8.38
CA HIS A 506 1.34 -30.76 8.14
C HIS A 506 1.60 -30.29 6.71
N GLY A 507 0.97 -30.92 5.70
CA GLY A 507 1.05 -30.50 4.29
C GLY A 507 0.55 -29.07 4.09
N LEU A 508 -0.55 -28.71 4.77
CA LEU A 508 -1.10 -27.36 4.72
C LEU A 508 -0.12 -26.35 5.34
N LEU A 509 0.44 -26.64 6.53
CA LEU A 509 1.43 -25.76 7.15
C LEU A 509 2.68 -25.60 6.28
N ALA A 510 3.13 -26.67 5.62
CA ALA A 510 4.20 -26.60 4.64
C ALA A 510 3.88 -25.63 3.49
N TRP A 511 2.71 -25.75 2.87
CA TRP A 511 2.25 -24.82 1.83
C TRP A 511 2.23 -23.37 2.31
N VAL A 512 1.72 -23.14 3.52
CA VAL A 512 1.69 -21.82 4.15
C VAL A 512 3.10 -21.26 4.38
N LEU A 513 4.03 -22.08 4.87
CA LEU A 513 5.40 -21.65 5.16
C LEU A 513 6.16 -21.30 3.88
N PHE A 514 5.93 -22.01 2.77
CA PHE A 514 6.47 -21.62 1.46
C PHE A 514 5.95 -20.26 1.01
N ILE A 515 4.64 -20.01 1.13
CA ILE A 515 4.06 -18.70 0.82
C ILE A 515 4.68 -17.62 1.70
N GLY A 516 4.83 -17.88 2.99
CA GLY A 516 5.47 -16.95 3.93
C GLY A 516 6.93 -16.66 3.58
N ALA A 517 7.72 -17.69 3.26
CA ALA A 517 9.11 -17.55 2.86
C ALA A 517 9.26 -16.79 1.52
N GLN A 518 8.39 -17.05 0.54
CA GLN A 518 8.34 -16.30 -0.73
C GLN A 518 7.93 -14.84 -0.49
N SER A 519 6.87 -14.61 0.29
CA SER A 519 6.33 -13.28 0.59
C SER A 519 7.28 -12.42 1.44
N SER A 520 8.27 -13.05 2.09
CA SER A 520 9.29 -12.40 2.91
C SER A 520 10.66 -12.33 2.23
N ALA A 521 10.76 -12.57 0.91
CA ALA A 521 12.03 -12.44 0.19
C ALA A 521 12.70 -11.07 0.46
N GLY A 522 13.96 -11.12 0.89
CA GLY A 522 14.73 -9.93 1.28
C GLY A 522 14.34 -9.28 2.62
N GLN A 523 13.43 -9.88 3.40
CA GLN A 523 12.97 -9.36 4.69
C GLN A 523 13.52 -10.16 5.86
N VAL A 524 13.52 -9.53 7.06
CA VAL A 524 13.99 -10.15 8.31
C VAL A 524 13.12 -11.31 8.77
N GLU A 525 11.89 -11.41 8.27
CA GLU A 525 10.96 -12.48 8.59
C GLU A 525 11.28 -13.80 7.88
N ARG A 526 12.01 -13.80 6.76
CA ARG A 526 12.24 -15.02 5.95
C ARG A 526 12.86 -16.19 6.74
N PRO A 527 13.93 -16.00 7.53
CA PRO A 527 14.52 -17.10 8.29
C PRO A 527 13.53 -17.77 9.25
N TRP A 528 12.56 -17.01 9.78
CA TRP A 528 11.53 -17.54 10.70
C TRP A 528 10.61 -18.56 10.03
N PHE A 529 10.27 -18.36 8.75
CA PHE A 529 9.46 -19.29 7.95
C PHE A 529 10.28 -20.51 7.54
N VAL A 530 11.51 -20.30 7.07
CA VAL A 530 12.43 -21.34 6.61
C VAL A 530 12.78 -22.32 7.74
N GLU A 531 13.08 -21.80 8.94
CA GLU A 531 13.36 -22.62 10.12
C GLU A 531 12.17 -23.54 10.48
N ARG A 532 10.94 -23.02 10.40
CA ARG A 532 9.72 -23.79 10.68
C ARG A 532 9.45 -24.84 9.62
N LEU A 533 9.76 -24.53 8.36
CA LEU A 533 9.64 -25.48 7.25
C LEU A 533 10.58 -26.67 7.47
N SER A 534 11.83 -26.39 7.88
CA SER A 534 12.81 -27.42 8.25
C SER A 534 12.30 -28.34 9.36
N ARG A 535 11.72 -27.76 10.43
CA ARG A 535 11.14 -28.55 11.53
C ARG A 535 10.00 -29.46 11.09
N ILE A 536 9.07 -28.96 10.26
CA ILE A 536 7.97 -29.79 9.75
C ILE A 536 8.50 -30.90 8.85
N ALA A 537 9.45 -30.60 7.97
CA ALA A 537 10.06 -31.60 7.10
C ALA A 537 10.70 -32.74 7.91
N LEU A 538 11.41 -32.42 9.00
CA LEU A 538 11.98 -33.40 9.92
C LEU A 538 10.91 -34.27 10.59
N VAL A 539 9.84 -33.66 11.10
CA VAL A 539 8.72 -34.39 11.75
C VAL A 539 8.02 -35.34 10.78
N CYS A 540 7.83 -34.90 9.53
CA CYS A 540 7.14 -35.69 8.51
C CYS A 540 8.03 -36.66 7.73
N GLY A 541 9.35 -36.64 7.96
CA GLY A 541 10.32 -37.47 7.23
C GLY A 541 10.43 -37.10 5.75
N TRP A 542 10.25 -35.83 5.40
CA TRP A 542 10.46 -35.33 4.04
C TRP A 542 11.93 -34.95 3.85
N HIS A 543 12.63 -35.69 2.99
CA HIS A 543 14.07 -35.57 2.80
C HIS A 543 14.46 -34.99 1.43
N THR A 544 13.52 -34.95 0.49
CA THR A 544 13.79 -34.53 -0.88
C THR A 544 12.77 -33.52 -1.37
N TRP A 545 13.18 -32.65 -2.28
CA TRP A 545 12.28 -31.70 -2.94
C TRP A 545 11.11 -32.41 -3.64
N ARG A 546 11.36 -33.58 -4.27
CA ARG A 546 10.31 -34.36 -4.95
C ARG A 546 9.20 -34.76 -3.99
N GLN A 547 9.53 -35.34 -2.82
CA GLN A 547 8.54 -35.69 -1.80
C GLN A 547 7.72 -34.47 -1.35
N MET A 548 8.38 -33.32 -1.20
CA MET A 548 7.70 -32.08 -0.81
C MET A 548 6.79 -31.56 -1.93
N ALA A 549 7.27 -31.52 -3.17
CA ALA A 549 6.50 -31.10 -4.34
C ALA A 549 5.26 -31.99 -4.53
N ASP A 550 5.39 -33.31 -4.32
CA ASP A 550 4.29 -34.27 -4.38
C ASP A 550 3.22 -34.01 -3.30
N VAL A 551 3.61 -33.47 -2.13
CA VAL A 551 2.66 -33.03 -1.10
C VAL A 551 2.00 -31.71 -1.50
N LEU A 552 2.79 -30.77 -2.01
CA LEU A 552 2.33 -29.43 -2.34
C LEU A 552 1.35 -29.39 -3.53
N ILE A 553 1.44 -30.35 -4.47
CA ILE A 553 0.55 -30.44 -5.64
C ILE A 553 -0.92 -30.60 -5.26
N ASP A 554 -1.20 -31.15 -4.08
CA ASP A 554 -2.56 -31.29 -3.55
C ASP A 554 -3.09 -29.98 -2.92
N TYR A 555 -2.24 -28.96 -2.80
CA TYR A 555 -2.56 -27.58 -2.43
C TYR A 555 -2.34 -26.65 -3.64
N PHE A 556 -2.34 -25.33 -3.47
CA PHE A 556 -2.08 -24.39 -4.56
C PHE A 556 -0.59 -24.24 -4.84
N TYR A 557 -0.03 -25.23 -5.53
CA TYR A 557 1.33 -25.21 -6.06
C TYR A 557 1.30 -25.44 -7.57
N LEU A 558 1.85 -24.50 -8.32
CA LEU A 558 2.02 -24.62 -9.76
C LEU A 558 3.50 -24.74 -10.10
N PRO A 559 3.99 -25.90 -10.55
CA PRO A 559 5.39 -26.07 -10.92
C PRO A 559 5.89 -25.02 -11.92
N SER A 560 5.04 -24.66 -12.90
CA SER A 560 5.34 -23.64 -13.92
C SER A 560 5.68 -22.26 -13.36
N THR A 561 5.19 -21.94 -12.16
CA THR A 561 5.26 -20.60 -11.56
C THR A 561 6.07 -20.59 -10.28
N ASN A 562 5.93 -21.62 -9.44
CA ASN A 562 6.44 -21.65 -8.08
C ASN A 562 7.72 -22.47 -7.94
N GLN A 563 8.00 -23.45 -8.82
CA GLN A 563 9.04 -24.44 -8.58
C GLN A 563 10.41 -23.80 -8.34
N ALA A 564 10.85 -22.88 -9.20
CA ALA A 564 12.18 -22.27 -9.07
C ALA A 564 12.40 -21.58 -7.71
N ASP A 565 11.41 -20.81 -7.27
CA ASP A 565 11.47 -20.08 -6.00
C ASP A 565 11.32 -21.03 -4.80
N TRP A 566 10.41 -21.99 -4.88
CA TRP A 566 10.10 -22.88 -3.75
C TRP A 566 11.16 -23.97 -3.57
N GLU A 567 11.76 -24.46 -4.64
CA GLU A 567 12.91 -25.37 -4.56
C GLU A 567 14.12 -24.66 -3.93
N SER A 568 14.33 -23.37 -4.23
CA SER A 568 15.34 -22.54 -3.56
C SER A 568 15.06 -22.38 -2.06
N ILE A 569 13.80 -22.11 -1.68
CA ILE A 569 13.37 -22.06 -0.26
C ILE A 569 13.57 -23.42 0.43
N TRP A 570 13.25 -24.52 -0.24
CA TRP A 570 13.44 -25.86 0.29
C TRP A 570 14.92 -26.15 0.55
N ASN A 571 15.78 -25.83 -0.42
CA ASN A 571 17.22 -26.00 -0.26
C ASN A 571 17.75 -25.17 0.91
N GLU A 572 17.28 -23.94 1.12
CA GLU A 572 17.61 -23.11 2.28
C GLU A 572 17.19 -23.77 3.62
N ALA A 573 16.03 -24.45 3.65
CA ALA A 573 15.52 -25.11 4.85
C ALA A 573 16.24 -26.42 5.19
N MET A 574 16.87 -27.07 4.21
CA MET A 574 17.54 -28.37 4.37
C MET A 574 19.04 -28.25 4.65
N VAL A 575 19.58 -27.03 4.75
CA VAL A 575 20.93 -26.75 5.29
C VAL A 575 20.89 -26.80 6.81
#